data_AF-A0A166C451-F1
#
_entry.id   AF-A0A166C451-F1
#
_cell.length_a   1.000
_cell.length_b   1.000
_cell.length_c   1.000
_cell.angle_alpha   90.00
_cell.angle_beta   90.00
_cell.angle_gamma   90.00
#
_symmetry.space_group_name_H-M   'P 1'
#
loop_
_entity.id
_entity.type
_entity.pdbx_description
1 polymer ?
#
loop_
_entity_poly.entity_id
_entity_poly.type
_entity_poly.pdbx_seq_one_letter_code
_entity_poly.pdbx_strand_id
1 'polypeptide(L)' 'MLPPSSTQGYKEFQTEASFLMSVHHKNLSSLVGYCNEDVNMGIIYKYMTNRL' A
#
# COMPACT_ATOMS: atom_id res chain seq x y z
N MET A 1 -17.21 2.60 9.02
CA MET A 1 -16.77 2.87 7.64
C MET A 1 -16.56 4.37 7.53
N LEU A 2 -15.32 4.82 7.34
CA LEU A 2 -15.03 6.26 7.24
C LEU A 2 -15.58 6.81 5.91
N PRO A 3 -16.02 8.08 5.89
CA PRO A 3 -16.68 8.65 4.72
C PRO A 3 -15.73 8.69 3.51
N PRO A 4 -16.24 8.41 2.29
CA PRO A 4 -15.45 8.33 1.05
C PRO A 4 -14.84 9.67 0.62
N SER A 5 -15.27 10.78 1.21
CA SER A 5 -14.70 12.13 1.00
C SER A 5 -13.59 12.49 1.99
N SER A 6 -13.20 11.59 2.90
CA SER A 6 -12.14 11.89 3.85
C SER A 6 -10.79 11.88 3.15
N THR A 7 -10.07 13.01 3.24
CA THR A 7 -8.65 13.12 2.84
C THR A 7 -7.75 12.18 3.66
N GLN A 8 -8.30 11.56 4.71
CA GLN A 8 -7.63 10.61 5.56
C GLN A 8 -7.17 9.37 4.80
N GLY A 9 -8.01 8.80 3.91
CA GLY A 9 -7.61 7.62 3.11
C GLY A 9 -6.39 7.90 2.22
N TYR A 10 -6.30 9.10 1.66
CA TYR A 10 -5.12 9.53 0.89
C TYR A 10 -3.86 9.64 1.76
N LYS A 11 -3.99 10.20 2.97
CA LYS A 11 -2.86 10.28 3.93
C LYS A 11 -2.41 8.91 4.41
N GLU A 12 -3.35 8.01 4.70
CA GLU A 12 -3.07 6.63 5.09
C GLU A 12 -2.36 5.89 3.96
N PHE A 13 -2.85 6.03 2.72
CA PHE A 13 -2.21 5.47 1.54
C PHE A 13 -0.77 5.97 1.35
N GLN A 14 -0.53 7.28 1.40
CA GLN A 14 0.82 7.83 1.29
C GLN A 14 1.76 7.32 2.40
N THR A 15 1.24 7.26 3.63
CA THR A 15 2.00 6.77 4.79
C THR A 15 2.39 5.31 4.60
N GLU A 16 1.44 4.47 4.19
CA GLU A 16 1.65 3.04 3.95
C GLU A 16 2.64 2.84 2.79
N ALA A 17 2.45 3.52 1.66
CA ALA A 17 3.34 3.42 0.50
C ALA A 17 4.78 3.84 0.85
N SER A 18 4.95 4.96 1.55
CA SER A 18 6.27 5.45 1.99
C SER A 18 6.95 4.48 2.96
N PHE A 19 6.21 3.99 3.95
CA PHE A 19 6.71 3.03 4.92
C PHE A 19 7.16 1.74 4.24
N LEU A 20 6.32 1.16 3.38
CA LEU A 20 6.62 -0.09 2.68
C LEU A 20 7.75 0.05 1.65
N MET A 21 7.94 1.23 1.06
CA MET A 21 9.12 1.51 0.23
C MET A 21 10.42 1.52 1.06
N SER A 22 10.36 1.96 2.32
CA SER A 22 11.54 2.03 3.18
C SER A 22 11.92 0.71 3.86
N VAL A 23 10.95 -0.21 4.02
CA VAL A 23 11.16 -1.46 4.76
C VAL A 23 11.45 -2.61 3.81
N HIS A 24 12.69 -3.12 3.89
CA HIS A 24 13.10 -4.35 3.21
C HIS A 24 13.43 -5.42 4.26
N HIS A 25 12.49 -6.33 4.50
CA HIS A 25 12.68 -7.41 5.47
C HIS A 25 12.25 -8.76 4.90
N LYS A 26 13.01 -9.84 5.21
CA LYS A 26 12.79 -11.19 4.66
C LYS A 26 11.41 -11.79 4.97
N ASN A 27 10.76 -11.33 6.04
CA ASN A 27 9.43 -11.82 6.47
C ASN A 27 8.29 -10.88 6.06
N LEU A 28 8.57 -9.77 5.38
CA LEU A 28 7.56 -8.85 4.90
C LEU A 28 7.50 -8.95 3.37
N SER A 29 6.29 -9.05 2.80
CA SER A 29 6.20 -9.05 1.34
C SER A 29 6.74 -7.73 0.81
N SER A 30 7.68 -7.80 -0.12
CA SER A 30 8.28 -6.61 -0.70
C SER A 30 7.25 -5.89 -1.56
N LEU A 31 7.13 -4.58 -1.33
CA LEU A 31 6.39 -3.70 -2.23
C LEU A 31 7.05 -3.70 -3.60
N VAL A 32 6.24 -3.86 -4.64
CA VAL A 32 6.68 -3.75 -6.05
C VAL A 32 6.52 -2.31 -6.52
N GLY A 33 5.44 -1.64 -6.09
CA GLY A 33 5.18 -0.23 -6.39
C GLY A 33 3.80 0.21 -5.90
N TYR A 34 3.40 1.42 -6.26
CA TYR A 34 2.08 1.95 -5.95
C TYR A 34 1.56 2.77 -7.14
N CYS A 35 0.23 2.90 -7.26
CA CYS A 35 -0.45 3.77 -8.21
C CYS A 35 -1.16 4.88 -7.43
N ASN A 36 -1.00 6.12 -7.87
CA ASN A 36 -1.62 7.30 -7.27
C ASN A 36 -2.09 8.25 -8.37
N GLU A 37 -3.17 7.89 -9.05
CA GLU A 37 -3.76 8.65 -10.16
C GLU A 37 -5.16 9.15 -9.79
N ASP A 38 -5.27 10.44 -9.46
CA ASP A 38 -6.51 11.12 -9.06
C ASP A 38 -7.28 10.39 -7.94
N VAL A 39 -8.35 9.68 -8.30
CA VAL A 39 -9.21 8.91 -7.39
C VAL A 39 -8.80 7.44 -7.29
N ASN A 40 -7.86 6.99 -8.14
CA ASN A 40 -7.38 5.62 -8.19
C ASN A 40 -6.07 5.53 -7.41
N MET A 41 -6.14 4.92 -6.24
CA MET A 41 -5.00 4.65 -5.37
C MET A 41 -4.89 3.14 -5.19
N GLY A 42 -3.68 2.60 -5.34
CA GLY A 42 -3.45 1.15 -5.20
C GLY A 42 -2.02 0.83 -4.81
N ILE A 43 -1.86 -0.22 -4.00
CA ILE A 43 -0.55 -0.72 -3.55
C ILE A 43 -0.30 -2.07 -4.23
N ILE A 44 0.87 -2.22 -4.85
CA ILE A 44 1.23 -3.41 -5.61
C ILE A 44 2.29 -4.19 -4.83
N TYR A 45 1.92 -5.39 -4.40
CA TYR A 45 2.82 -6.28 -3.65
C TYR A 45 3.29 -7.45 -4.50
N LYS A 46 4.44 -8.02 -4.12
CA LYS A 46 4.82 -9.33 -4.63
C LYS A 46 3.81 -10.36 -4.12
N TYR A 47 3.27 -11.15 -5.03
CA TYR A 47 2.38 -12.26 -4.67
C TYR A 47 3.14 -13.27 -3.80
N MET A 48 2.61 -13.55 -2.62
CA MET A 48 3.12 -14.58 -1.72
C MET A 48 2.14 -15.74 -1.75
N THR A 49 2.56 -16.87 -2.31
CA THR A 49 1.72 -18.08 -2.33
C THR A 49 1.56 -18.58 -0.91
N ASN A 50 0.34 -18.54 -0.38
CA ASN A 50 0.03 -19.17 0.90
C ASN A 50 -0.11 -20.68 0.67
N ARG A 51 1.01 -21.41 0.80
CA ARG A 51 0.97 -22.88 0.83
C ARG A 51 0.76 -23.29 2.28
N LEU A 52 -0.49 -23.63 2.60
CA LEU A 52 -0.86 -24.38 3.79
C LEU A 52 -0.21 -25.78 3.75
#